data_AF-A0A6I9UL95-F1
#
_entry.id   AF-A0A6I9UL95-F1
#
_cell.length_a   1.000
_cell.length_b   1.000
_cell.length_c   1.000
_cell.angle_alpha   90.00
_cell.angle_beta   90.00
_cell.angle_gamma   90.00
#
_symmetry.space_group_name_H-M   'P 1'
#
loop_
_entity.id
_entity.type
_entity.pdbx_description
1 polymer ?
#
loop_
_entity_poly.entity_id
_entity_poly.type
_entity_poly.pdbx_seq_one_letter_code
_entity_poly.pdbx_strand_id
1 'polypeptide(L)'
;MALKFLNKKGWHTGSLRNIENVWKAEQKHEAEQKKLEELRKQIHEERERAEFRQLQEQAGLVPKQERLDFLYDSGLAVGKGGSGFKIVDQTSTGINPSFYSSN
;
A
#
# COMPACT_ATOMS: atom_id res chain seq x y z
N MET A 1 37.65 -0.79 -30.93
CA MET A 1 37.73 -1.23 -29.50
C MET A 1 38.19 -0.10 -28.55
N ALA A 2 37.74 1.16 -28.71
CA ALA A 2 38.34 2.29 -27.98
C ALA A 2 37.64 2.74 -26.68
N LEU A 3 36.46 2.19 -26.33
CA LEU A 3 35.68 2.67 -25.17
C LEU A 3 35.33 1.59 -24.13
N LYS A 4 35.81 0.35 -24.30
CA LYS A 4 35.46 -0.80 -23.44
C LYS A 4 35.88 -0.60 -21.96
N PHE A 5 36.90 0.22 -21.70
CA PHE A 5 37.36 0.49 -20.34
C PHE A 5 36.35 1.30 -19.52
N LEU A 6 35.44 2.05 -20.17
CA LEU A 6 34.40 2.82 -19.50
C LEU A 6 33.44 1.91 -18.72
N ASN A 7 33.12 0.73 -19.24
CA ASN A 7 32.28 -0.25 -18.54
C ASN A 7 32.88 -0.80 -17.25
N LYS A 8 34.21 -0.67 -17.06
CA LYS A 8 34.89 -1.00 -15.80
C LYS A 8 34.74 0.11 -14.74
N LYS A 9 34.23 1.29 -15.12
CA LYS A 9 33.99 2.41 -14.20
C LYS A 9 32.62 2.26 -13.58
N GLY A 10 32.54 2.34 -12.24
CA GLY A 10 31.30 2.13 -11.50
C GLY A 10 30.20 3.14 -11.78
N TRP A 11 30.53 4.32 -12.29
CA TRP A 11 29.58 5.38 -12.65
C TRP A 11 29.08 5.30 -14.09
N HIS A 12 29.64 4.42 -14.93
CA HIS A 12 29.28 4.38 -16.35
C HIS A 12 27.90 3.74 -16.55
N THR A 13 27.02 4.42 -17.30
CA THR A 13 25.62 4.01 -17.49
C THR A 13 25.49 2.69 -18.26
N GLY A 14 26.42 2.40 -19.17
CA GLY A 14 26.47 1.14 -19.92
C GLY A 14 27.06 -0.06 -19.14
N SER A 15 27.44 0.12 -17.87
CA SER A 15 27.90 -0.99 -17.04
C SER A 15 26.74 -1.92 -16.69
N LEU A 16 26.93 -3.25 -16.83
CA LEU A 16 25.88 -4.24 -16.54
C LEU A 16 25.27 -4.08 -15.14
N ARG A 17 26.09 -3.71 -14.14
CA ARG A 17 25.64 -3.47 -12.76
C ARG A 17 24.69 -2.27 -12.67
N ASN A 18 24.95 -1.21 -13.43
CA ASN A 18 24.12 -0.01 -13.41
C ASN A 18 22.83 -0.24 -14.18
N ILE A 19 22.91 -0.94 -15.31
CA ILE A 19 21.72 -1.37 -16.06
C ILE A 19 20.82 -2.24 -15.17
N GLU A 20 21.39 -3.21 -14.44
CA GLU A 20 20.64 -4.05 -13.49
C GLU A 20 20.01 -3.24 -12.35
N ASN A 21 20.74 -2.28 -11.77
CA ASN A 21 20.23 -1.42 -10.70
C ASN A 21 19.07 -0.55 -11.19
N VAL A 22 19.19 0.04 -12.38
CA VAL A 22 18.12 0.83 -13.01
C VAL A 22 16.92 -0.06 -13.27
N TRP A 23 17.10 -1.25 -13.85
CA TRP A 23 16.01 -2.20 -14.09
C TRP A 23 15.29 -2.60 -12.81
N LYS A 24 16.01 -2.87 -11.72
CA LYS A 24 15.42 -3.16 -10.40
C LYS A 24 14.63 -1.98 -9.85
N ALA A 25 15.13 -0.76 -10.03
CA ALA A 25 14.44 0.45 -9.61
C ALA A 25 13.17 0.70 -10.42
N GLU A 26 13.22 0.49 -11.74
CA GLU A 26 12.07 0.57 -12.64
C GLU A 26 10.99 -0.45 -12.27
N GLN A 27 11.37 -1.70 -12.03
CA GLN A 27 10.43 -2.75 -11.59
C GLN A 27 9.76 -2.41 -10.25
N LYS A 28 10.52 -1.90 -9.29
CA LYS A 28 9.95 -1.45 -8.01
C LYS A 28 8.99 -0.29 -8.22
N HIS A 29 9.35 0.66 -9.07
CA HIS A 29 8.51 1.81 -9.38
C HIS A 29 7.21 1.39 -10.07
N GLU A 30 7.26 0.47 -11.03
CA GLU A 30 6.07 -0.05 -11.71
C GLU A 30 5.12 -0.75 -10.74
N ALA A 31 5.66 -1.55 -9.80
CA ALA A 31 4.86 -2.18 -8.76
C ALA A 31 4.17 -1.15 -7.83
N GLU A 32 4.88 -0.08 -7.46
CA GLU A 32 4.33 1.01 -6.66
C GLU A 32 3.25 1.78 -7.43
N GLN A 33 3.48 2.08 -8.71
CA GLN A 33 2.51 2.77 -9.57
C GLN A 33 1.24 1.96 -9.75
N LYS A 34 1.35 0.65 -10.01
CA LYS A 34 0.20 -0.24 -10.13
C LYS A 34 -0.65 -0.26 -8.85
N LYS A 35 0.00 -0.29 -7.68
CA LYS A 35 -0.68 -0.23 -6.39
C LYS A 35 -1.39 1.12 -6.19
N LEU A 36 -0.76 2.22 -6.60
CA LEU A 36 -1.38 3.55 -6.54
C LEU A 36 -2.58 3.67 -7.48
N GLU A 37 -2.50 3.10 -8.69
CA GLU A 37 -3.60 3.08 -9.64
C GLU A 37 -4.79 2.28 -9.12
N GLU A 38 -4.54 1.12 -8.51
CA GLU A 38 -5.59 0.32 -7.87
C GLU A 38 -6.29 1.09 -6.75
N LEU A 39 -5.53 1.76 -5.87
CA LEU A 39 -6.10 2.60 -4.81
C LEU A 39 -6.88 3.80 -5.37
N ARG A 40 -6.38 4.45 -6.42
CA ARG A 40 -7.10 5.54 -7.10
C ARG A 40 -8.43 5.06 -7.67
N LYS A 41 -8.45 3.86 -8.25
CA LYS A 41 -9.66 3.25 -8.77
C LYS A 41 -10.66 2.96 -7.65
N GLN A 42 -10.22 2.41 -6.53
CA GLN A 42 -11.08 2.16 -5.36
C GLN A 42 -11.73 3.45 -4.84
N ILE A 43 -10.95 4.52 -4.68
CA ILE A 43 -11.47 5.84 -4.25
C ILE A 43 -12.50 6.38 -5.25
N HIS A 44 -12.27 6.20 -6.54
CA HIS A 44 -13.20 6.67 -7.56
C HIS A 44 -14.52 5.90 -7.51
N GLU A 45 -14.46 4.56 -7.43
CA GLU A 45 -15.65 3.72 -7.29
C GLU A 45 -16.44 4.04 -6.01
N GLU A 46 -15.75 4.30 -4.89
CA GLU A 46 -16.39 4.73 -3.64
C GLU A 46 -17.08 6.09 -3.78
N ARG A 47 -16.45 7.05 -4.47
CA ARG A 47 -17.06 8.36 -4.75
C ARG A 47 -18.30 8.23 -5.62
N GLU A 48 -18.24 7.46 -6.70
CA GLU A 48 -19.39 7.25 -7.59
C GLU A 48 -20.56 6.60 -6.85
N ARG A 49 -20.30 5.60 -5.98
CA ARG A 49 -21.34 5.00 -5.14
C ARG A 49 -21.95 6.01 -4.16
N ALA A 50 -21.11 6.84 -3.53
CA ALA A 50 -21.57 7.86 -2.60
C ALA A 50 -22.43 8.93 -3.30
N GLU A 51 -22.01 9.38 -4.49
CA GLU A 51 -22.78 10.32 -5.32
C GLU A 51 -24.11 9.73 -5.76
N PHE A 52 -24.12 8.47 -6.22
CA PHE A 52 -25.34 7.78 -6.61
C PHE A 52 -26.31 7.62 -5.44
N ARG A 53 -25.81 7.32 -4.24
CA ARG A 53 -26.63 7.28 -3.02
C ARG A 53 -27.20 8.64 -2.67
N GLN A 54 -26.38 9.69 -2.68
CA GLN A 54 -26.85 11.06 -2.42
C GLN A 54 -27.94 11.47 -3.42
N LEU A 55 -27.81 11.09 -4.69
CA LEU A 55 -28.83 11.37 -5.70
C LEU A 55 -30.15 10.63 -5.41
N GLN A 56 -30.09 9.37 -4.97
CA GLN A 56 -31.28 8.60 -4.56
C GLN A 56 -31.96 9.20 -3.32
N GLU A 57 -31.18 9.65 -2.34
CA GLU A 57 -31.68 10.33 -1.14
C GLU A 57 -32.37 11.65 -1.51
N GLN A 58 -31.77 12.45 -2.40
CA GLN A 58 -32.35 13.71 -2.88
C GLN A 58 -33.64 13.48 -3.68
N ALA A 59 -33.70 12.42 -4.47
CA ALA A 59 -34.90 12.02 -5.19
C ALA A 59 -35.99 11.44 -4.26
N GLY A 60 -35.69 11.21 -2.98
CA GLY A 60 -36.62 10.67 -1.99
C GLY A 60 -36.91 9.18 -2.14
N LEU A 61 -36.12 8.46 -2.96
CA LEU A 61 -36.28 7.02 -3.18
C LEU A 61 -35.74 6.20 -2.00
N VAL A 62 -34.72 6.73 -1.32
CA VAL A 62 -34.05 6.06 -0.19
C VAL A 62 -34.03 7.02 1.00
N PRO A 63 -34.37 6.57 2.22
CA PRO A 63 -34.27 7.40 3.41
C PRO A 63 -32.81 7.76 3.68
N LYS A 64 -32.59 8.95 4.24
CA LYS A 64 -31.25 9.45 4.55
C LYS A 64 -30.55 8.52 5.54
N GLN A 65 -29.36 8.05 5.16
CA GLN A 65 -28.54 7.14 5.95
C GLN A 65 -28.09 7.80 7.28
N GLU A 66 -28.10 7.06 8.40
CA GLU A 66 -27.69 7.59 9.71
C GLU A 66 -26.15 7.66 9.83
N ARG A 67 -25.64 8.50 10.73
CA ARG A 67 -24.20 8.79 10.83
C ARG A 67 -23.34 7.60 11.30
N LEU A 68 -23.97 6.49 11.70
CA LEU A 68 -23.33 5.34 12.34
C LEU A 68 -23.10 4.14 11.41
N ASP A 69 -23.53 4.19 10.16
CA ASP A 69 -23.46 3.02 9.28
C ASP A 69 -22.02 2.60 8.93
N PHE A 70 -21.09 3.56 8.91
CA PHE A 70 -19.65 3.27 8.84
C PHE A 70 -19.18 2.29 9.93
N LEU A 71 -19.73 2.39 11.14
CA LEU A 71 -19.32 1.57 12.29
C LEU A 71 -19.82 0.12 12.17
N TYR A 72 -20.94 -0.08 11.47
CA TYR A 72 -21.50 -1.40 11.17
C TYR A 72 -20.79 -2.06 9.98
N ASP A 73 -20.45 -1.29 8.94
CA ASP A 73 -19.71 -1.79 7.78
C ASP A 73 -18.24 -2.11 8.10
N SER A 74 -17.62 -1.37 9.03
CA SER A 74 -16.20 -1.55 9.38
C SER A 74 -15.93 -2.74 10.31
N GLY A 75 -16.96 -3.47 10.75
CA GLY A 75 -16.82 -4.60 11.68
C GLY A 75 -16.30 -4.21 13.07
N LEU A 76 -16.28 -2.91 13.41
CA LEU A 76 -15.85 -2.38 14.71
C LEU A 76 -17.03 -2.29 15.71
N ALA A 77 -18.25 -2.56 15.26
CA ALA A 77 -19.43 -2.57 16.11
C ALA A 77 -19.27 -3.59 17.24
N VAL A 78 -19.19 -3.08 18.48
CA VAL A 78 -19.08 -3.90 19.69
C VAL A 78 -20.34 -4.75 19.83
N GLY A 79 -20.21 -6.08 19.79
CA GLY A 79 -21.27 -6.98 20.25
C GLY A 79 -21.81 -8.06 19.29
N LYS A 80 -21.33 -8.20 18.04
CA LYS A 80 -21.73 -9.35 17.21
C LYS A 80 -20.53 -9.94 16.47
N GLY A 81 -20.17 -11.17 16.85
CA GLY A 81 -18.98 -11.88 16.38
C GLY A 81 -18.83 -11.85 14.86
N GLY A 82 -17.80 -11.16 14.41
CA GLY A 82 -17.27 -11.18 13.05
C GLY A 82 -15.81 -10.78 13.15
N SER A 83 -14.92 -11.57 12.54
CA SER A 83 -13.47 -11.46 12.64
C SER A 83 -12.96 -10.05 12.30
N GLY A 84 -12.76 -9.23 13.33
CA GLY A 84 -12.29 -7.86 13.24
C GLY A 84 -10.78 -7.76 13.41
N PHE A 85 -10.14 -7.08 12.46
CA PHE A 85 -8.82 -6.46 12.50
C PHE A 85 -7.73 -7.18 13.32
N LYS A 86 -6.94 -8.03 12.66
CA LYS A 86 -5.67 -8.51 13.23
C LYS A 86 -4.63 -7.42 13.09
N ILE A 87 -4.28 -6.78 14.21
CA ILE A 87 -3.05 -6.01 14.37
C ILE A 87 -1.90 -6.86 13.82
N VAL A 88 -1.18 -6.34 12.83
CA VAL A 88 0.10 -6.88 12.39
C VAL A 88 1.09 -6.61 13.52
N ASP A 89 1.47 -7.66 14.26
CA ASP A 89 2.59 -7.61 15.21
C ASP A 89 3.90 -7.42 14.43
N GLN A 90 4.43 -6.20 14.42
CA GLN A 90 5.82 -5.94 14.05
C GLN A 90 6.71 -6.10 15.30
N THR A 91 7.07 -7.34 15.65
CA THR A 91 8.15 -7.61 16.62
C THR A 91 9.12 -8.70 16.17
N SER A 92 9.24 -8.94 14.86
CA SER A 92 10.30 -9.78 14.28
C SER A 92 11.48 -8.96 13.75
N THR A 93 11.99 -8.00 14.54
CA THR A 93 13.37 -7.55 14.38
C THR A 93 14.23 -8.30 15.39
N GLY A 94 14.84 -9.38 14.91
CA GLY A 94 15.88 -10.09 15.64
C GLY A 94 17.02 -9.14 15.98
N ILE A 95 17.01 -8.65 17.22
CA ILE A 95 18.16 -8.05 17.88
C ILE A 95 18.40 -8.92 19.09
N ASN A 96 19.39 -9.80 19.02
CA ASN A 96 19.98 -10.44 20.20
C ASN A 96 20.80 -9.39 20.94
N PRO A 97 20.47 -8.97 22.17
CA PRO A 97 21.43 -8.30 23.01
C PRO A 97 22.26 -9.38 23.72
N SER A 98 23.28 -9.92 23.04
CA SER A 98 24.37 -10.58 23.74
C SER A 98 25.27 -9.49 24.28
N PHE A 99 25.12 -9.12 25.57
CA PHE A 99 26.13 -8.36 26.28
C PHE A 99 26.06 -8.62 27.80
N TYR A 100 27.15 -9.21 28.30
CA TYR A 100 27.60 -9.35 29.69
C TYR A 100 26.75 -10.16 30.69
N SER A 101 27.17 -11.42 30.91
CA SER A 101 27.09 -12.05 32.24
C SER A 101 28.47 -11.96 32.88
N SER A 102 28.58 -11.19 33.94
CA SER A 102 29.75 -11.14 34.84
C SER A 102 29.25 -10.90 36.26
N ASN A 103 29.14 -11.99 37.03
CA ASN A 103 29.58 -12.20 38.42
C ASN A 103 28.95 -13.47 38.98
#